data_AF-A0A1G1GA63-F1
#
_entry.id   AF-A0A1G1GA63-F1
#
_cell.length_a   1.000
_cell.length_b   1.000
_cell.length_c   1.000
_cell.angle_alpha   90.00
_cell.angle_beta   90.00
_cell.angle_gamma   90.00
#
_symmetry.space_group_name_H-M   'P 1'
#
loop_
_entity.id
_entity.type
_entity.pdbx_description
1 polymer ?
#
loop_
_entity_poly.entity_id
_entity_poly.type
_entity_poly.pdbx_seq_one_letter_code
_entity_poly.pdbx_strand_id
1 'polypeptide(L)'
;MKLLNLFSIILCSILFTSVGTSLPVHAIDGDNSNHVNVSELPGIKLQPPLIIYPEEISEFRGINKIEFKWHKVKDADRYHVMLARDRAFKIIIHENNKINDTSYTIENLDYGTHFLKIRSVASDGTEGPFSHTLSFIIVPPPPLITPIIKNK
;
A
#
# COMPACT_ATOMS: atom_id res chain seq x y z
N MET A 1 24.97 -33.18 20.07
CA MET A 1 25.13 -32.28 21.25
C MET A 1 25.25 -30.86 20.72
N LYS A 2 24.31 -29.96 21.02
CA LYS A 2 24.36 -28.55 20.59
C LYS A 2 25.20 -27.76 21.59
N LEU A 3 26.14 -26.94 21.14
CA LEU A 3 26.62 -25.81 21.93
C LEU A 3 26.51 -24.52 21.10
N LEU A 4 26.13 -23.45 21.81
CA LEU A 4 25.76 -22.16 21.27
C LEU A 4 27.01 -21.34 20.94
N ASN A 5 26.90 -20.45 19.95
CA ASN A 5 27.86 -19.38 19.73
C ASN A 5 27.20 -18.05 20.12
N LEU A 6 27.91 -17.19 20.85
CA LEU A 6 27.38 -15.97 21.48
C LEU A 6 28.43 -14.85 21.39
N PHE A 7 27.99 -13.59 21.50
CA PHE A 7 28.78 -12.34 21.47
C PHE A 7 29.28 -11.91 20.08
N SER A 8 29.30 -10.63 19.68
CA SER A 8 28.77 -9.34 20.21
C SER A 8 28.79 -8.34 19.02
N ILE A 9 28.04 -7.23 18.89
CA ILE A 9 28.22 -5.87 19.46
C ILE A 9 27.11 -4.99 18.78
N ILE A 10 26.11 -4.48 19.52
CA ILE A 10 25.85 -3.05 19.85
C ILE A 10 25.86 -2.02 18.68
N LEU A 11 24.70 -1.39 18.41
CA LEU A 11 24.44 0.08 18.52
C LEU A 11 22.93 0.36 18.25
N CYS A 12 22.09 0.55 19.28
CA CYS A 12 21.71 1.82 19.92
C CYS A 12 20.95 2.82 19.01
N SER A 13 19.64 2.97 19.28
CA SER A 13 18.77 4.17 19.18
C SER A 13 17.30 3.74 18.97
N ILE A 14 16.26 4.28 19.59
CA ILE A 14 16.10 5.16 20.78
C ILE A 14 14.88 4.62 21.56
N LEU A 15 14.79 4.85 22.87
CA LEU A 15 13.69 4.40 23.73
C LEU A 15 12.55 5.43 23.81
N PHE A 16 11.30 4.97 23.76
CA PHE A 16 10.15 5.64 24.35
C PHE A 16 9.53 4.75 25.44
N THR A 17 10.33 4.38 26.44
CA THR A 17 9.80 3.86 27.70
C THR A 17 9.19 5.03 28.46
N SER A 18 7.85 5.12 28.43
CA SER A 18 7.09 6.08 29.22
C SER A 18 7.55 6.07 30.68
N VAL A 19 7.73 7.26 31.27
CA VAL A 19 8.23 7.40 32.63
C VAL A 19 7.14 6.96 33.61
N GLY A 20 7.22 5.70 34.05
CA GLY A 20 6.41 5.17 35.13
C GLY A 20 6.89 5.67 36.48
N THR A 21 6.58 6.93 36.84
CA THR A 21 6.79 7.42 38.21
C THR A 21 5.78 6.75 39.16
N SER A 22 6.18 5.63 39.73
CA SER A 22 5.50 5.04 40.88
C SER A 22 5.66 5.96 42.10
N LEU A 23 4.59 6.64 42.48
CA LEU A 23 4.46 7.27 43.80
C LEU A 23 3.86 6.24 44.77
N PRO A 24 4.38 6.13 46.01
CA PRO A 24 3.77 5.26 47.01
C PRO A 24 2.44 5.86 47.47
N VAL A 25 1.32 5.22 47.10
CA VAL A 25 -0.02 5.64 47.53
C VAL A 25 -0.20 5.30 49.00
N HIS A 26 -0.27 6.32 49.85
CA HIS A 26 -0.73 6.18 51.22
C HIS A 26 -2.25 5.91 51.19
N ALA A 27 -2.68 4.78 51.75
CA ALA A 27 -4.07 4.36 51.65
C ALA A 27 -5.03 5.36 52.33
N ILE A 28 -6.05 5.77 51.58
CA ILE A 28 -7.29 6.33 52.10
C ILE A 28 -8.44 5.58 51.44
N ASP A 29 -9.27 4.94 52.27
CA ASP A 29 -10.49 4.27 51.82
C ASP A 29 -11.41 5.28 51.12
N GLY A 30 -11.94 4.90 49.97
CA GLY A 30 -12.71 5.80 49.12
C GLY A 30 -13.15 5.12 47.84
N ASP A 31 -14.26 4.38 47.91
CA ASP A 31 -14.93 3.81 46.75
C ASP A 31 -15.32 4.91 45.75
N ASN A 32 -14.60 4.97 44.63
CA ASN A 32 -15.21 5.28 43.35
C ASN A 32 -14.36 4.69 42.22
N SER A 33 -14.73 3.49 41.76
CA SER A 33 -14.17 2.88 40.55
C SER A 33 -14.64 3.61 39.28
N ASN A 34 -14.20 4.85 39.14
CA ASN A 34 -14.09 5.49 37.83
C ASN A 34 -12.91 4.84 37.11
N HIS A 35 -13.14 3.63 36.57
CA HIS A 35 -12.43 3.23 35.37
C HIS A 35 -12.56 4.40 34.40
N VAL A 36 -11.46 5.13 34.19
CA VAL A 36 -11.37 6.12 33.13
C VAL A 36 -11.58 5.33 31.85
N ASN A 37 -12.81 5.35 31.36
CA ASN A 37 -13.15 4.81 30.08
C ASN A 37 -12.41 5.72 29.10
N VAL A 38 -11.22 5.28 28.69
CA VAL A 38 -10.45 5.91 27.63
C VAL A 38 -11.30 5.67 26.40
N SER A 39 -12.21 6.62 26.18
CA SER A 39 -13.13 6.64 25.07
C SER A 39 -12.27 6.76 23.82
N GLU A 40 -11.91 5.60 23.29
CA GLU A 40 -11.23 5.45 22.02
C GLU A 40 -12.09 6.22 21.02
N LEU A 41 -11.60 7.41 20.63
CA LEU A 41 -12.26 8.26 19.66
C LEU A 41 -12.67 7.36 18.49
N PRO A 42 -13.91 7.44 17.98
CA PRO A 42 -14.38 6.56 16.93
C PRO A 42 -13.56 6.82 15.65
N GLY A 43 -12.42 6.14 15.57
CA GLY A 43 -11.38 6.41 14.59
C GLY A 43 -11.85 5.99 13.21
N ILE A 44 -11.45 6.76 12.20
CA ILE A 44 -11.82 6.47 10.81
C ILE A 44 -11.13 5.16 10.39
N LYS A 45 -11.86 4.05 10.47
CA LYS A 45 -11.38 2.73 10.09
C LYS A 45 -11.58 2.50 8.59
N LEU A 46 -10.57 2.89 7.82
CA LEU A 46 -10.56 2.69 6.39
C LEU A 46 -10.40 1.22 5.98
N GLN A 47 -11.17 0.81 4.98
CA GLN A 47 -11.03 -0.47 4.28
C GLN A 47 -10.08 -0.35 3.08
N PRO A 48 -9.40 -1.43 2.65
CA PRO A 48 -8.63 -1.41 1.42
C PRO A 48 -9.57 -1.22 0.21
N PRO A 49 -9.16 -0.45 -0.82
CA PRO A 49 -9.88 -0.36 -2.09
C PRO A 49 -9.90 -1.72 -2.80
N LEU A 50 -11.05 -2.11 -3.36
CA LEU A 50 -11.12 -3.24 -4.29
C LEU A 50 -10.83 -2.73 -5.71
N ILE A 51 -9.74 -3.20 -6.31
CA ILE A 51 -9.40 -2.90 -7.71
C ILE A 51 -10.32 -3.69 -8.62
N ILE A 52 -10.91 -3.00 -9.60
CA ILE A 52 -11.88 -3.52 -10.59
C ILE A 52 -11.21 -3.66 -11.96
N TYR A 53 -10.24 -2.78 -12.26
CA TYR A 53 -9.53 -2.77 -13.52
C TYR A 53 -8.08 -2.28 -13.32
N PRO A 54 -7.07 -2.90 -13.98
CA PRO A 54 -7.19 -4.11 -14.78
C PRO A 54 -7.56 -5.33 -13.92
N GLU A 55 -8.01 -6.42 -14.55
CA GLU A 55 -8.20 -7.69 -13.85
C GLU A 55 -6.83 -8.29 -13.49
N GLU A 56 -6.78 -9.12 -12.45
CA GLU A 56 -5.57 -9.86 -12.10
C GLU A 56 -5.08 -10.66 -13.32
N ILE A 57 -3.77 -10.71 -13.53
CA ILE A 57 -3.09 -11.36 -14.67
C ILE A 57 -3.51 -10.89 -16.09
N SER A 58 -4.08 -9.68 -16.23
CA SER A 58 -4.36 -9.06 -17.53
C SER A 58 -3.11 -8.89 -18.41
N GLU A 59 -3.24 -9.11 -19.72
CA GLU A 59 -2.22 -8.79 -20.74
C GLU A 59 -2.64 -7.59 -21.60
N PHE A 60 -1.73 -6.61 -21.75
CA PHE A 60 -1.89 -5.45 -22.63
C PHE A 60 -0.88 -5.48 -23.77
N ARG A 61 -1.34 -5.43 -25.03
CA ARG A 61 -0.48 -5.61 -26.21
C ARG A 61 -0.29 -4.30 -26.97
N GLY A 62 0.92 -3.73 -26.91
CA GLY A 62 1.24 -2.44 -27.52
C GLY A 62 0.55 -1.23 -26.89
N ILE A 63 -0.10 -1.40 -25.73
CA ILE A 63 -0.79 -0.36 -24.97
C ILE A 63 0.04 -0.06 -23.72
N ASN A 64 0.72 1.09 -23.69
CA ASN A 64 1.55 1.55 -22.57
C ASN A 64 0.87 2.64 -21.72
N LYS A 65 -0.43 2.87 -21.95
CA LYS A 65 -1.31 3.76 -21.20
C LYS A 65 -2.40 2.90 -20.55
N ILE A 66 -2.31 2.70 -19.24
CA ILE A 66 -3.21 1.83 -18.48
C ILE A 66 -4.01 2.68 -17.50
N GLU A 67 -5.33 2.62 -17.64
CA GLU A 67 -6.26 3.13 -16.64
C GLU A 67 -6.41 2.10 -15.50
N PHE A 68 -6.57 2.57 -14.28
CA PHE A 68 -6.82 1.80 -13.07
C PHE A 68 -8.14 2.25 -12.48
N LYS A 69 -8.99 1.32 -12.02
CA LYS A 69 -10.29 1.62 -11.39
C LYS A 69 -10.47 0.81 -10.13
N TRP A 70 -11.07 1.40 -9.11
CA TRP A 70 -11.37 0.74 -7.84
C TRP A 70 -12.71 1.19 -7.27
N HIS A 71 -13.28 0.43 -6.34
CA HIS A 71 -14.49 0.85 -5.64
C HIS A 71 -14.22 2.03 -4.70
N LYS A 72 -15.18 2.95 -4.62
CA LYS A 72 -15.17 4.00 -3.61
C LYS A 72 -15.12 3.37 -2.21
N VAL A 73 -14.24 3.91 -1.37
CA VAL A 73 -14.08 3.51 0.03
C VAL A 73 -14.83 4.54 0.87
N LYS A 74 -15.66 4.06 1.80
CA LYS A 74 -16.36 4.93 2.74
C LYS A 74 -15.33 5.67 3.60
N ASP A 75 -15.59 6.95 3.87
CA ASP A 75 -14.77 7.83 4.72
C ASP A 75 -13.34 8.10 4.18
N ALA A 76 -13.03 7.67 2.94
CA ALA A 76 -11.82 8.08 2.22
C ALA A 76 -12.00 9.46 1.57
N ASP A 77 -11.01 10.32 1.78
CA ASP A 77 -10.84 11.63 1.15
C ASP A 77 -10.08 11.51 -0.18
N ARG A 78 -9.07 10.63 -0.20
CA ARG A 78 -8.20 10.38 -1.35
C ARG A 78 -7.60 8.98 -1.32
N TYR A 79 -6.82 8.66 -2.34
CA TYR A 79 -6.15 7.37 -2.51
C TYR A 79 -4.65 7.54 -2.74
N HIS A 80 -3.91 6.54 -2.27
CA HIS A 80 -2.50 6.35 -2.54
C HIS A 80 -2.32 5.12 -3.44
N VAL A 81 -1.95 5.39 -4.70
CA VAL A 81 -1.62 4.41 -5.76
C VAL A 81 -0.11 4.20 -5.82
N MET A 82 0.34 2.94 -5.79
CA MET A 82 1.73 2.55 -5.99
C MET A 82 1.86 1.50 -7.10
N LEU A 83 2.79 1.70 -8.03
CA LEU A 83 3.13 0.78 -9.11
C LEU A 83 4.62 0.42 -9.04
N ALA A 84 4.96 -0.87 -9.14
CA ALA A 84 6.32 -1.38 -9.07
C ALA A 84 6.64 -2.42 -10.15
N ARG A 85 7.93 -2.65 -10.39
CA ARG A 85 8.47 -3.71 -11.26
C ARG A 85 8.62 -5.06 -10.56
N ASP A 86 8.55 -5.10 -9.24
CA ASP A 86 8.65 -6.32 -8.43
C ASP A 86 7.52 -6.41 -7.38
N ARG A 87 7.12 -7.65 -7.06
CA ARG A 87 6.02 -7.93 -6.12
C ARG A 87 6.28 -7.45 -4.69
N ALA A 88 7.54 -7.19 -4.32
CA ALA A 88 7.92 -6.67 -3.00
C ALA A 88 7.97 -5.12 -2.95
N PHE A 89 7.66 -4.42 -4.04
CA PHE A 89 7.69 -2.96 -4.15
C PHE A 89 9.05 -2.34 -3.78
N LYS A 90 10.15 -3.00 -4.19
CA LYS A 90 11.52 -2.47 -4.05
C LYS A 90 11.87 -1.48 -5.18
N ILE A 91 11.31 -1.69 -6.36
CA ILE A 91 11.50 -0.89 -7.57
C ILE A 91 10.15 -0.24 -7.89
N ILE A 92 9.82 0.81 -7.14
CA ILE A 92 8.64 1.65 -7.38
C ILE A 92 8.92 2.49 -8.63
N ILE A 93 8.02 2.45 -9.60
CA ILE A 93 8.10 3.23 -10.85
C ILE A 93 7.02 4.31 -10.94
N HIS A 94 5.98 4.22 -10.11
CA HIS A 94 4.98 5.28 -9.97
C HIS A 94 4.40 5.30 -8.56
N GLU A 95 4.26 6.49 -7.99
CA GLU A 95 3.66 6.70 -6.67
C GLU A 95 2.87 8.01 -6.66
N ASN A 96 1.60 7.97 -6.24
CA ASN A 96 0.77 9.17 -6.12
C ASN A 96 -0.24 9.02 -4.98
N ASN A 97 -0.19 9.93 -4.00
CA ASN A 97 -1.02 9.94 -2.79
C ASN A 97 -2.10 11.04 -2.75
N LYS A 98 -2.43 11.63 -3.91
CA LYS A 98 -3.36 12.76 -4.06
C LYS A 98 -4.51 12.47 -5.04
N ILE A 99 -4.88 11.20 -5.20
CA ILE A 99 -5.96 10.82 -6.12
C ILE A 99 -7.30 10.93 -5.40
N ASN A 100 -8.12 11.92 -5.77
CA ASN A 100 -9.43 12.16 -5.13
C ASN A 100 -10.59 11.47 -5.89
N ASP A 101 -10.28 10.76 -6.99
CA ASP A 101 -11.23 9.97 -7.77
C ASP A 101 -11.03 8.47 -7.51
N THR A 102 -11.91 7.65 -8.09
CA THR A 102 -11.91 6.18 -8.10
C THR A 102 -11.27 5.57 -9.35
N SER A 103 -10.70 6.42 -10.21
CA SER A 103 -9.86 6.02 -11.33
C SER A 103 -8.58 6.84 -11.40
N TYR A 104 -7.57 6.28 -12.06
CA TYR A 104 -6.31 6.97 -12.37
C TYR A 104 -5.63 6.32 -13.57
N THR A 105 -4.96 7.10 -14.40
CA THR A 105 -4.25 6.57 -15.59
C THR A 105 -2.76 6.83 -15.47
N ILE A 106 -1.95 5.81 -15.76
CA ILE A 106 -0.50 5.92 -15.88
C ILE A 106 -0.12 5.66 -17.34
N GLU A 107 0.70 6.54 -17.90
CA GLU A 107 1.18 6.50 -19.28
C GLU A 107 2.64 6.06 -19.33
N ASN A 108 3.17 5.80 -20.54
CA ASN A 108 4.58 5.50 -20.78
C ASN A 108 5.14 4.28 -19.99
N LEU A 109 4.31 3.29 -19.68
CA LEU A 109 4.75 2.06 -19.00
C LEU A 109 5.55 1.15 -19.96
N ASP A 110 6.82 0.87 -19.66
CA ASP A 110 7.62 -0.07 -20.46
C ASP A 110 7.11 -1.51 -20.32
N TYR A 111 7.36 -2.34 -21.34
CA TYR A 111 6.99 -3.75 -21.38
C TYR A 111 7.50 -4.56 -20.16
N GLY A 112 6.81 -5.66 -19.86
CA GLY A 112 7.07 -6.54 -18.72
C GLY A 112 5.92 -6.59 -17.73
N THR A 113 6.13 -7.31 -16.63
CA THR A 113 5.17 -7.42 -15.53
C THR A 113 5.21 -6.19 -14.62
N HIS A 114 4.05 -5.82 -14.11
CA HIS A 114 3.85 -4.72 -13.17
C HIS A 114 3.05 -5.20 -11.96
N PHE A 115 3.29 -4.56 -10.82
CA PHE A 115 2.62 -4.83 -9.55
C PHE A 115 2.00 -3.55 -9.01
N LEU A 116 0.69 -3.57 -8.80
CA LEU A 116 -0.11 -2.43 -8.36
C LEU A 116 -0.67 -2.71 -6.96
N LYS A 117 -0.68 -1.69 -6.11
CA LYS A 117 -1.50 -1.66 -4.89
C LYS A 117 -2.04 -0.26 -4.65
N ILE A 118 -3.21 -0.19 -4.05
CA ILE A 118 -3.88 1.08 -3.74
C ILE A 118 -4.35 1.03 -2.28
N ARG A 119 -4.23 2.14 -1.55
CA ARG A 119 -4.89 2.32 -0.24
C ARG A 119 -5.72 3.59 -0.23
N SER A 120 -6.73 3.59 0.61
CA SER A 120 -7.54 4.74 0.98
C SER A 120 -6.80 5.60 2.01
N VAL A 121 -7.07 6.91 2.00
CA VAL A 121 -6.56 7.88 2.98
C VAL A 121 -7.69 8.84 3.36
N ALA A 122 -7.86 9.10 4.65
CA ALA A 122 -8.90 9.96 5.18
C ALA A 122 -8.47 11.44 5.19
N SER A 123 -9.42 12.34 5.49
CA SER A 123 -9.21 13.78 5.50
C SER A 123 -8.24 14.24 6.61
N ASP A 124 -8.21 13.52 7.73
CA ASP A 124 -7.23 13.68 8.83
C ASP A 124 -5.83 13.12 8.48
N GLY A 125 -5.68 12.45 7.33
CA GLY A 125 -4.45 11.79 6.91
C GLY A 125 -4.31 10.34 7.37
N THR A 126 -5.26 9.78 8.12
CA THR A 126 -5.26 8.35 8.50
C THR A 126 -5.24 7.47 7.25
N GLU A 127 -4.29 6.54 7.18
CA GLU A 127 -4.09 5.68 6.02
C GLU A 127 -4.67 4.28 6.24
N GLY A 128 -5.45 3.80 5.29
CA GLY A 128 -5.97 2.43 5.29
C GLY A 128 -4.90 1.40 4.92
N PRO A 129 -5.18 0.10 5.12
CA PRO A 129 -4.35 -0.96 4.57
C PRO A 129 -4.35 -0.90 3.03
N PHE A 130 -3.26 -1.37 2.43
CA PHE A 130 -3.22 -1.59 0.98
C PHE A 130 -4.18 -2.70 0.55
N SER A 131 -4.67 -2.56 -0.68
CA SER A 131 -5.30 -3.63 -1.44
C SER A 131 -4.38 -4.85 -1.54
N HIS A 132 -4.96 -5.98 -1.96
CA HIS A 132 -4.16 -7.06 -2.55
C HIS A 132 -3.26 -6.50 -3.66
N THR A 133 -2.06 -7.07 -3.79
CA THR A 133 -1.13 -6.71 -4.87
C THR A 133 -1.66 -7.30 -6.16
N LEU A 134 -2.21 -6.43 -7.02
CA LEU A 134 -2.64 -6.79 -8.36
C LEU A 134 -1.40 -6.95 -9.26
N SER A 135 -1.40 -7.93 -10.15
CA SER A 135 -0.38 -8.06 -11.20
C SER A 135 -0.96 -8.07 -12.61
N PHE A 136 -0.27 -7.43 -13.54
CA PHE A 136 -0.60 -7.40 -14.97
C PHE A 136 0.68 -7.35 -15.81
N ILE A 137 0.58 -7.59 -17.11
CA ILE A 137 1.73 -7.58 -18.04
C ILE A 137 1.45 -6.72 -19.26
N ILE A 138 2.46 -5.95 -19.69
CA ILE A 138 2.44 -5.24 -20.97
C ILE A 138 3.44 -5.91 -21.92
N VAL A 139 2.98 -6.31 -23.10
CA VAL A 139 3.78 -6.99 -24.13
C VAL A 139 3.89 -6.16 -25.40
N PRO A 140 4.97 -6.31 -26.20
CA PRO A 140 5.10 -5.64 -27.48
C PRO A 140 3.94 -5.94 -28.45
N PRO A 141 3.61 -5.01 -29.36
CA PRO A 141 2.68 -5.29 -30.46
C PRO A 141 3.25 -6.40 -31.37
N PRO A 142 2.40 -7.12 -32.13
CA PRO A 142 2.89 -8.10 -33.10
C PRO A 142 3.80 -7.44 -34.15
N PRO A 143 4.80 -8.16 -34.70
CA PRO A 143 5.58 -7.67 -35.82
C PRO A 143 4.68 -7.29 -37.01
N LEU A 144 4.92 -6.13 -37.61
CA LEU A 144 4.26 -5.74 -38.85
C LEU A 144 4.73 -6.65 -39.98
N ILE A 145 3.84 -7.46 -40.54
CA ILE A 145 4.10 -8.23 -41.76
C ILE A 145 4.01 -7.26 -42.94
N THR A 146 5.14 -6.69 -43.36
CA THR A 146 5.21 -6.01 -44.66
C THR A 146 5.12 -7.07 -45.78
N PRO A 147 4.19 -6.94 -46.73
CA PRO A 147 4.10 -7.88 -47.83
C PRO A 147 5.37 -7.80 -48.68
N ILE A 148 6.06 -8.94 -48.86
CA ILE A 148 7.20 -9.02 -49.76
C ILE A 148 6.68 -8.86 -51.19
N ILE A 149 6.84 -7.68 -51.77
CA ILE A 149 6.60 -7.46 -53.20
C ILE A 149 7.69 -8.22 -53.96
N LYS A 150 7.41 -9.48 -54.31
CA LYS A 150 8.20 -10.22 -55.29
C LYS A 150 7.94 -9.63 -56.67
N ASN A 151 8.72 -8.62 -57.05
CA ASN A 151 8.85 -8.25 -58.45
C ASN A 151 9.32 -9.48 -59.24
N LYS A 152 8.61 -9.78 -60.32
CA LYS A 152 8.88 -10.88 -61.26
C LYS A 152 9.35 -10.29 -62.58
#